data_AF-A0A2I1HJS5-F1
#
_entry.id   AF-A0A2I1HJS5-F1
#
_cell.length_a   1.000
_cell.length_b   1.000
_cell.length_c   1.000
_cell.angle_alpha   90.00
_cell.angle_beta   90.00
_cell.angle_gamma   90.00
#
_symmetry.space_group_name_H-M   'P 1'
#
loop_
_entity.id
_entity.type
_entity.pdbx_description
1 polymer ?
#
loop_
_entity_poly.entity_id
_entity_poly.type
_entity_poly.pdbx_seq_one_letter_code
_entity_poly.pdbx_strand_id
1 'polypeptide(L)'
;MQSHPQAYYTSRKFTEMLDQEETQGYEYVAPLPIWQPSTHLSKLHTQFQTTILSQYICLPCAFCGKLLYSTKAKWFPYDENYTYPLEINFQNINIYIKDDGSIRAVCVCESCKNNQK
;
A
#
# COMPACT_ATOMS: atom_id res chain seq x y z
N MET A 1 38.30 3.31 4.52
CA MET A 1 36.89 3.39 4.09
C MET A 1 36.58 4.87 3.88
N GLN A 2 36.63 5.34 2.63
CA GLN A 2 36.40 6.76 2.30
C GLN A 2 34.90 6.98 2.14
N SER A 3 34.33 7.77 3.05
CA SER A 3 32.94 8.22 2.99
C SER A 3 32.81 9.38 2.01
N HIS A 4 32.04 9.19 0.93
CA HIS A 4 31.59 10.27 0.06
C HIS A 4 30.74 11.27 0.84
N PRO A 5 31.00 12.58 0.77
CA PRO A 5 30.08 13.58 1.31
C PRO A 5 28.89 13.74 0.36
N GLN A 6 27.70 13.37 0.83
CA GLN A 6 26.44 13.69 0.20
C GLN A 6 26.23 15.21 0.30
N ALA A 7 26.24 15.91 -0.84
CA ALA A 7 26.00 17.34 -0.87
C ALA A 7 24.51 17.61 -0.62
N TYR A 8 24.17 17.99 0.61
CA TYR A 8 22.84 18.49 0.95
C TYR A 8 22.72 19.89 0.36
N TYR A 9 21.91 20.03 -0.68
CA TYR A 9 21.60 21.32 -1.27
C TYR A 9 20.66 22.07 -0.32
N THR A 10 21.22 22.93 0.53
CA THR A 10 20.43 23.73 1.47
C THR A 10 19.90 24.98 0.78
N SER A 11 18.63 25.30 1.02
CA SER A 11 17.89 26.40 0.38
C SER A 11 18.56 27.77 0.51
N ARG A 12 19.47 27.96 1.48
CA ARG A 12 20.21 29.22 1.67
C ARG A 12 21.18 29.53 0.53
N LYS A 13 21.83 28.52 -0.06
CA LYS A 13 22.74 28.73 -1.19
C LYS A 13 22.01 29.17 -2.46
N PHE A 14 20.74 28.83 -2.59
CA PHE A 14 19.91 29.27 -3.73
C PHE A 14 19.59 30.77 -3.62
N THR A 15 19.42 31.29 -2.40
CA THR A 15 19.15 32.71 -2.16
C THR A 15 20.40 33.56 -2.39
N GLU A 16 21.57 33.11 -1.97
CA GLU A 16 22.84 33.84 -2.21
C GLU A 16 23.22 33.90 -3.69
N MET A 17 22.80 32.91 -4.50
CA MET A 17 23.01 32.94 -5.95
C MET A 17 22.10 33.95 -6.68
N LEU A 18 20.99 34.37 -6.07
CA LEU A 18 20.03 35.30 -6.69
C LEU A 18 20.42 36.78 -6.51
N ASP A 19 21.33 37.11 -5.59
CA ASP A 19 21.72 38.49 -5.29
C ASP A 19 22.93 38.98 -6.10
N GLN A 20 23.52 38.16 -6.99
CA GLN A 20 24.80 38.48 -7.67
C GLN A 20 24.72 38.71 -9.19
N GLU A 21 23.53 38.80 -9.79
CA GLU A 21 23.35 39.11 -11.22
C GLU A 21 22.65 40.47 -11.45
N GLU A 22 23.19 41.56 -10.90
CA GLU A 22 22.89 42.91 -11.39
C GLU A 22 24.06 43.39 -12.24
N THR A 23 24.02 43.14 -13.56
CA THR A 23 24.49 44.02 -14.67
C THR A 23 24.83 43.22 -15.94
N GLN A 24 23.82 42.70 -16.66
CA GLN A 24 23.84 42.62 -18.13
C GLN A 24 22.45 42.19 -18.64
N GLY A 25 22.11 42.62 -19.85
CA GLY A 25 20.74 42.73 -20.39
C GLY A 25 19.79 41.59 -20.05
N TYR A 26 18.57 41.96 -19.64
CA TYR A 26 17.46 41.06 -19.34
C TYR A 26 17.03 40.31 -20.60
N GLU A 27 17.69 39.18 -20.87
CA GLU A 27 17.15 38.18 -21.78
C GLU A 27 15.95 37.55 -21.06
N TYR A 28 14.75 37.72 -21.62
CA TYR A 28 13.52 37.19 -21.05
C TYR A 28 13.59 35.66 -21.05
N VAL A 29 13.96 35.07 -19.92
CA VAL A 29 13.90 33.62 -19.71
C VAL A 29 12.43 33.26 -19.55
N ALA A 30 11.84 32.68 -20.59
CA ALA A 30 10.47 32.19 -20.52
C ALA A 30 10.35 31.22 -19.33
N PRO A 31 9.36 31.39 -18.44
CA PRO A 31 9.20 30.51 -17.30
C PRO A 31 9.04 29.07 -17.78
N LEU A 32 9.80 28.16 -17.17
CA LEU A 32 9.67 26.74 -17.46
C LEU A 32 8.21 26.32 -17.29
N PRO A 33 7.66 25.51 -18.20
CA PRO A 33 6.29 25.04 -18.08
C PRO A 33 6.16 24.28 -16.75
N ILE A 34 5.07 24.54 -16.03
CA ILE A 34 4.73 23.77 -14.83
C ILE A 34 4.67 22.30 -15.24
N TRP A 35 5.48 21.47 -14.58
CA TRP A 35 5.49 20.04 -14.85
C TRP A 35 4.09 19.47 -14.66
N GLN A 36 3.58 18.79 -15.69
CA GLN A 36 2.30 18.10 -15.63
C GLN A 36 2.51 16.62 -15.95
N PRO A 37 1.89 15.71 -15.18
CA PRO A 37 1.97 14.29 -15.47
C PRO A 37 1.31 13.99 -16.81
N SER A 38 1.88 13.05 -17.56
CA SER A 38 1.24 12.56 -18.78
C SER A 38 -0.12 11.94 -18.46
N THR A 39 -1.00 11.86 -19.46
CA THR A 39 -2.31 11.20 -19.31
C THR A 39 -2.17 9.75 -18.88
N HIS A 40 -1.13 9.06 -19.37
CA HIS A 40 -0.80 7.70 -18.96
C HIS A 40 -0.38 7.64 -17.48
N LEU A 41 0.51 8.53 -17.04
CA LEU A 41 0.98 8.56 -15.65
C LEU A 41 -0.16 8.94 -14.69
N SER A 42 -1.03 9.87 -15.10
CA SER A 42 -2.23 10.24 -14.34
C SER A 42 -3.19 9.07 -14.20
N LYS A 43 -3.45 8.32 -15.28
CA LYS A 43 -4.28 7.11 -15.24
C LYS A 43 -3.68 6.04 -14.34
N LEU A 44 -2.38 5.81 -14.44
CA LEU A 44 -1.67 4.84 -13.59
C LEU A 44 -1.72 5.26 -12.12
N HIS A 45 -1.51 6.54 -11.83
CA HIS A 45 -1.63 7.07 -10.48
C HIS A 45 -3.05 6.90 -9.95
N THR A 46 -4.08 7.23 -10.73
CA THR A 46 -5.47 6.98 -10.36
C THR A 46 -5.72 5.50 -10.10
N GLN A 47 -5.34 4.61 -11.00
CA GLN A 47 -5.50 3.16 -10.81
C GLN A 47 -4.77 2.66 -9.57
N PHE A 48 -3.58 3.19 -9.28
CA PHE A 48 -2.84 2.85 -8.09
C PHE A 48 -3.60 3.28 -6.83
N GLN A 49 -4.05 4.53 -6.76
CA GLN A 49 -4.81 5.07 -5.63
C GLN A 49 -6.17 4.38 -5.45
N THR A 50 -6.91 4.16 -6.54
CA THR A 50 -8.30 3.69 -6.53
C THR A 50 -8.44 2.18 -6.57
N THR A 51 -7.39 1.43 -6.89
CA THR A 51 -7.49 -0.02 -7.08
C THR A 51 -6.38 -0.80 -6.39
N ILE A 52 -5.15 -0.28 -6.30
CA ILE A 52 -4.02 -1.00 -5.69
C ILE A 52 -3.92 -0.68 -4.20
N LEU A 53 -3.95 0.60 -3.83
CA LEU A 53 -3.92 1.03 -2.42
C LEU A 53 -5.25 0.79 -1.70
N SER A 54 -6.36 0.87 -2.42
CA SER A 54 -7.70 0.57 -1.91
C SER A 54 -8.03 -0.93 -1.88
N GLN A 55 -7.08 -1.81 -2.17
CA GLN A 55 -7.16 -3.20 -1.73
C GLN A 55 -6.99 -3.24 -0.20
N TYR A 56 -8.06 -2.84 0.49
CA TYR A 56 -8.22 -2.80 1.94
C TYR A 56 -8.07 -4.18 2.59
N ILE A 57 -7.77 -4.13 3.90
CA ILE A 57 -7.62 -5.21 4.91
C ILE A 57 -7.35 -6.60 4.31
N CYS A 58 -6.09 -7.00 4.42
CA CYS A 58 -5.70 -8.39 4.23
C CYS A 58 -6.36 -9.26 5.31
N LEU A 59 -7.26 -10.14 4.88
CA LEU A 59 -7.93 -11.10 5.77
C LEU A 59 -7.02 -12.32 5.98
N PRO A 60 -6.68 -12.68 7.22
CA PRO A 60 -5.87 -13.87 7.47
C PRO A 60 -6.71 -15.14 7.25
N CYS A 61 -6.14 -16.12 6.55
CA CYS A 61 -6.71 -17.45 6.46
C CYS A 61 -6.72 -18.13 7.84
N ALA A 62 -7.87 -18.60 8.30
CA ALA A 62 -8.03 -19.23 9.61
C ALA A 62 -7.18 -20.51 9.79
N PHE A 63 -6.82 -21.19 8.70
CA PHE A 63 -6.06 -22.46 8.75
C PHE A 63 -4.55 -22.30 8.62
N CYS A 64 -4.07 -21.34 7.82
CA CYS A 64 -2.64 -21.21 7.50
C CYS A 64 -2.07 -19.82 7.73
N GLY A 65 -2.88 -18.85 8.17
CA GLY A 65 -2.46 -17.47 8.42
C GLY A 65 -2.07 -16.66 7.18
N LYS A 66 -2.16 -17.24 5.98
CA LYS A 66 -1.91 -16.51 4.73
C LYS A 66 -2.85 -15.31 4.64
N LEU A 67 -2.28 -14.12 4.48
CA LEU A 67 -3.00 -12.88 4.23
C LEU A 67 -3.59 -12.88 2.81
N LEU A 68 -4.89 -12.64 2.72
CA LEU A 68 -5.65 -12.65 1.48
C LEU A 68 -6.33 -11.31 1.26
N TYR A 69 -6.29 -10.83 0.02
CA TYR A 69 -7.19 -9.77 -0.40
C TYR A 69 -8.64 -10.25 -0.31
N SER A 70 -9.55 -9.35 0.06
CA SER A 70 -10.99 -9.62 0.13
C SER A 70 -11.55 -10.27 -1.14
N THR A 71 -11.01 -9.92 -2.32
CA THR A 71 -11.38 -10.49 -3.62
C THR A 71 -10.94 -11.94 -3.82
N LYS A 72 -9.88 -12.38 -3.14
CA LYS A 72 -9.33 -13.75 -3.20
C LYS A 72 -9.71 -14.60 -2.00
N ALA A 73 -10.26 -13.98 -0.95
CA ALA A 73 -10.77 -14.65 0.23
C ALA A 73 -11.96 -15.54 -0.16
N LYS A 74 -11.96 -16.77 0.35
CA LYS A 74 -13.13 -17.65 0.33
C LYS A 74 -13.69 -17.73 1.74
N TRP A 75 -14.98 -18.00 1.82
CA TRP A 75 -15.69 -18.13 3.09
C TRP A 75 -15.96 -19.61 3.36
N PHE A 76 -15.70 -20.03 4.59
CA PHE A 76 -15.96 -21.37 5.11
C PHE A 76 -16.85 -21.25 6.36
N PRO A 77 -17.84 -22.14 6.56
CA PRO A 77 -18.69 -22.09 7.74
C PRO A 77 -17.87 -22.07 9.03
N TYR A 78 -18.21 -21.16 9.93
CA TYR A 78 -17.57 -21.08 11.24
C TYR A 78 -18.09 -22.19 12.15
N ASP A 79 -17.19 -22.90 12.82
CA ASP A 79 -17.50 -23.88 13.85
C ASP A 79 -16.97 -23.37 15.21
N GLU A 80 -17.90 -23.19 16.16
CA GLU A 80 -17.59 -22.70 17.51
C GLU A 80 -16.83 -23.74 18.36
N ASN A 81 -16.95 -25.03 18.03
CA ASN A 81 -16.27 -26.11 18.75
C ASN A 81 -14.86 -26.38 18.22
N TYR A 82 -14.49 -25.75 17.10
CA TYR A 82 -13.21 -25.94 16.45
C TYR A 82 -12.27 -24.77 16.74
N THR A 83 -11.14 -25.05 17.39
CA THR A 83 -10.08 -24.06 17.54
C THR A 83 -9.24 -24.00 16.27
N TYR A 84 -9.25 -22.84 15.62
CA TYR A 84 -8.56 -22.69 14.33
C TYR A 84 -7.05 -22.58 14.53
N PRO A 85 -6.23 -23.16 13.63
CA PRO A 85 -4.77 -23.08 13.74
C PRO A 85 -4.23 -21.65 13.87
N LEU A 86 -4.89 -20.66 13.26
CA LEU A 86 -4.49 -19.26 13.39
C LEU A 86 -4.49 -18.78 14.85
N GLU A 87 -5.49 -19.16 15.64
CA GLU A 87 -5.62 -18.78 17.05
C GLU A 87 -4.58 -19.48 17.91
N ILE A 88 -4.24 -20.73 17.56
CA ILE A 88 -3.25 -21.54 18.28
C ILE A 88 -1.83 -21.02 18.04
N ASN A 89 -1.50 -20.67 16.79
CA ASN A 89 -0.14 -20.34 16.40
C ASN A 89 0.24 -18.87 16.68
N PHE A 90 -0.74 -17.98 16.85
CA PHE A 90 -0.49 -16.55 17.03
C PHE A 90 -1.14 -16.02 18.30
N GLN A 91 -0.31 -15.65 19.27
CA GLN A 91 -0.77 -15.00 20.49
C GLN A 91 -1.32 -13.60 20.16
N ASN A 92 -2.53 -13.29 20.64
CA ASN A 92 -3.24 -12.01 20.46
C ASN A 92 -3.83 -11.74 19.07
N ILE A 93 -4.05 -12.77 18.24
CA ILE A 93 -4.78 -12.63 16.98
C ILE A 93 -6.09 -13.40 17.07
N ASN A 94 -7.21 -12.70 16.90
CA ASN A 94 -8.52 -13.31 16.75
C ASN A 94 -8.77 -13.63 15.27
N ILE A 95 -9.39 -14.76 15.00
CA ILE A 95 -9.91 -15.06 13.66
C ILE A 95 -10.92 -14.00 13.25
N TYR A 96 -10.88 -13.62 11.98
CA TYR A 96 -11.89 -12.77 11.40
C TYR A 96 -13.15 -13.60 11.10
N ILE A 97 -14.24 -13.31 11.82
CA ILE A 97 -15.55 -13.91 11.61
C ILE A 97 -16.43 -12.89 10.90
N LYS A 98 -16.92 -13.26 9.72
CA LYS A 98 -17.97 -12.52 9.02
C LYS A 98 -19.31 -13.02 9.55
N ASP A 99 -20.11 -12.11 10.09
CA ASP A 99 -21.49 -12.36 10.48
C ASP A 99 -22.41 -11.55 9.54
N ASP A 100 -23.19 -12.25 8.72
CA ASP A 100 -24.20 -11.64 7.84
C ASP A 100 -25.63 -11.82 8.35
N GLY A 101 -25.78 -12.17 9.64
CA GLY A 101 -27.07 -12.35 10.31
C GLY A 101 -27.70 -13.73 10.12
N SER A 102 -27.11 -14.58 9.25
CA SER A 102 -27.62 -15.95 9.01
C SER A 102 -26.53 -17.01 9.09
N ILE A 103 -25.31 -16.70 8.61
CA ILE A 103 -24.21 -17.65 8.57
C ILE A 103 -22.94 -16.95 9.06
N ARG A 104 -22.36 -17.48 10.13
CA ARG A 104 -21.01 -17.11 10.54
C ARG A 104 -20.01 -17.84 9.65
N ALA A 105 -19.08 -17.09 9.08
CA ALA A 105 -18.05 -17.67 8.21
C ALA A 105 -16.67 -17.09 8.51
N VAL A 106 -15.66 -17.95 8.37
CA VAL A 106 -14.25 -17.58 8.50
C VAL A 106 -13.61 -17.45 7.12
N CYS A 107 -12.58 -16.60 7.07
CA CYS A 107 -11.77 -16.44 5.86
C CYS A 107 -10.83 -17.63 5.66
N VAL A 108 -10.83 -18.20 4.46
CA VAL A 108 -9.92 -19.30 4.06
C VAL A 108 -9.29 -19.04 2.69
N CYS A 109 -8.07 -19.50 2.50
CA CYS A 109 -7.41 -19.48 1.20
C CYS A 109 -7.90 -20.62 0.31
N GLU A 110 -7.76 -20.45 -1.01
CA GLU A 110 -8.16 -21.45 -2.00
C GLU A 110 -7.55 -22.83 -1.74
N SER A 111 -6.26 -22.89 -1.38
CA SER A 111 -5.57 -24.15 -1.07
C SER A 111 -6.17 -24.85 0.15
N CYS A 112 -6.40 -24.12 1.24
CA CYS A 112 -7.01 -24.69 2.46
C CYS A 112 -8.45 -25.12 2.21
N LYS A 113 -9.22 -24.36 1.44
CA LYS A 113 -10.59 -24.74 1.07
C LYS A 113 -10.61 -26.06 0.27
N ASN A 114 -9.68 -26.25 -0.65
CA ASN A 114 -9.61 -27.46 -1.46
C ASN A 114 -9.12 -28.69 -0.68
N ASN A 115 -8.35 -28.49 0.39
CA ASN A 115 -7.90 -29.56 1.28
C ASN A 115 -8.93 -29.98 2.34
N GLN A 116 -10.02 -29.21 2.49
CA GLN A 116 -11.12 -29.47 3.43
C GLN A 116 -12.28 -30.25 2.75
N LYS A 117 -12.02 -30.88 1.59
CA LYS A 117 -12.99 -31.72 0.88
C LYS A 117 -13.09 -33.12 1.47
#